data_AF-A0A5R9AC37-F1
#
_entry.id   AF-A0A5R9AC37-F1
#
_cell.length_a   1.000
_cell.length_b   1.000
_cell.length_c   1.000
_cell.angle_alpha   90.00
_cell.angle_beta   90.00
_cell.angle_gamma   90.00
#
_symmetry.space_group_name_H-M   'P 1'
#
loop_
_entity.id
_entity.type
_entity.pdbx_description
1 polymer ?
#
loop_
_entity_poly.entity_id
_entity_poly.type
_entity_poly.pdbx_seq_one_letter_code
_entity_poly.pdbx_strand_id
1 'polypeptide(L)'
;MELEGLIVSMHRAPAKKQKPEIMIKQTTNLFIGIAIVAFGLTSCQSDKEPTQQDIVKKNVEEYLKPKMNDPESYEFVELKLTDSVLYSDNVKYRKEYFEKDLKFEKGELKRQEKYKNEFPSMYSEEKISKLNAEIEKIEKILSEIDRLSTELGDKANNPASYTYYYSLRGNNKLGAKVLSEYILQTSPAPDFKVLNLADNKDQILLNPNEFPGYREMIKTMLGY
;
A
#
# COMPACT_ATOMS: atom_id res chain seq x y z
N MET A 1 38.07 -3.61 77.39
CA MET A 1 36.64 -3.42 77.10
C MET A 1 36.22 -4.65 76.29
N GLU A 2 36.31 -5.79 76.98
CA GLU A 2 35.18 -6.49 77.64
C GLU A 2 34.33 -7.21 76.59
N LEU A 3 34.03 -8.49 76.70
CA LEU A 3 34.38 -9.56 77.62
C LEU A 3 33.88 -10.84 76.93
N GLU A 4 34.69 -11.91 77.03
CA GLU A 4 34.30 -13.31 77.29
C GLU A 4 33.13 -13.94 76.52
N GLY A 5 33.36 -15.07 75.85
CA GLY A 5 33.46 -16.40 76.48
C GLY A 5 32.44 -17.30 75.77
N LEU A 6 32.49 -18.63 75.68
CA LEU A 6 33.21 -19.75 76.29
C LEU A 6 33.05 -20.91 75.23
N ILE A 7 34.04 -21.76 74.89
CA ILE A 7 34.46 -22.99 75.62
C ILE A 7 33.30 -24.01 75.71
N VAL A 8 33.38 -25.31 75.39
CA VAL A 8 34.46 -26.29 75.14
C VAL A 8 33.78 -27.58 74.62
N SER A 9 34.43 -28.46 73.83
CA SER A 9 34.92 -29.81 74.26
C SER A 9 34.66 -30.76 73.08
N MET A 10 35.43 -31.77 72.70
CA MET A 10 36.73 -32.33 73.10
C MET A 10 37.04 -33.47 72.09
N HIS A 11 38.31 -33.63 71.70
CA HIS A 11 39.06 -34.90 71.57
C HIS A 11 38.47 -36.03 70.69
N ARG A 12 39.17 -36.69 69.75
CA ARG A 12 40.54 -37.25 69.78
C ARG A 12 40.87 -37.78 68.36
N ALA A 13 42.13 -37.68 67.92
CA ALA A 13 42.69 -38.46 66.80
C ALA A 13 43.03 -39.90 67.26
N PRO A 14 43.73 -40.79 66.51
CA PRO A 14 44.02 -40.90 65.06
C PRO A 14 43.77 -42.34 64.52
N ALA A 15 44.03 -42.64 63.23
CA ALA A 15 44.82 -43.81 62.78
C ALA A 15 44.70 -44.10 61.26
N LYS A 16 45.86 -44.30 60.63
CA LYS A 16 46.06 -44.91 59.30
C LYS A 16 45.83 -46.43 59.37
N LYS A 17 45.26 -47.05 58.33
CA LYS A 17 45.91 -48.07 57.46
C LYS A 17 44.92 -48.89 56.62
N GLN A 18 45.37 -49.15 55.38
CA GLN A 18 45.24 -50.37 54.55
C GLN A 18 43.98 -50.59 53.65
N LYS A 19 44.32 -50.73 52.35
CA LYS A 19 43.66 -51.37 51.18
C LYS A 19 43.09 -52.78 51.51
N PRO A 20 42.11 -53.35 50.76
CA PRO A 20 42.36 -53.76 49.35
C PRO A 20 41.16 -53.84 48.36
N GLU A 21 41.55 -53.99 47.09
CA GLU A 21 40.99 -54.79 45.97
C GLU A 21 39.54 -54.66 45.46
N ILE A 22 39.47 -54.12 44.22
CA ILE A 22 38.82 -54.60 42.99
C ILE A 22 37.60 -55.55 43.10
N MET A 23 36.49 -55.14 42.51
CA MET A 23 35.66 -56.02 41.66
C MET A 23 35.04 -55.25 40.51
N ILE A 24 35.36 -55.68 39.29
CA ILE A 24 34.58 -55.45 38.07
C ILE A 24 33.51 -56.56 38.03
N LYS A 25 32.24 -56.19 37.83
CA LYS A 25 31.23 -57.12 37.31
C LYS A 25 30.46 -56.46 36.17
N GLN A 26 30.56 -57.11 35.02
CA GLN A 26 29.80 -56.86 33.80
C GLN A 26 28.35 -57.31 34.00
N THR A 27 27.39 -56.52 33.52
CA THR A 27 26.05 -56.99 33.18
C THR A 27 25.59 -56.32 31.89
N THR A 28 25.43 -57.18 30.89
CA THR A 28 24.85 -56.97 29.57
C THR A 28 23.40 -56.48 29.69
N ASN A 29 23.03 -55.41 28.98
CA ASN A 29 21.62 -55.08 28.74
C ASN A 29 21.36 -54.91 27.23
N LEU A 30 20.51 -55.81 26.75
CA LEU A 30 19.87 -55.89 25.45
C LEU A 30 18.88 -54.72 25.29
N PHE A 31 19.02 -53.91 24.25
CA PHE A 31 17.97 -52.96 23.83
C PHE A 31 17.62 -53.21 22.36
N ILE A 32 16.44 -53.78 22.14
CA ILE A 32 15.71 -53.74 20.87
C ILE A 32 14.46 -52.91 21.13
N GLY A 33 14.28 -51.85 20.35
CA GLY A 33 13.10 -51.00 20.37
C GLY A 33 13.19 -49.93 19.28
N ILE A 34 12.94 -50.33 18.03
CA ILE A 34 12.80 -49.41 16.89
C ILE A 34 11.40 -48.79 16.99
N ALA A 35 11.33 -47.52 17.38
CA ALA A 35 10.13 -46.71 17.24
C ALA A 35 10.14 -46.05 15.85
N ILE A 36 9.36 -46.58 14.91
CA ILE A 36 9.05 -45.90 13.64
C ILE A 36 8.05 -44.79 13.97
N VAL A 37 8.55 -43.56 14.15
CA VAL A 37 7.72 -42.37 14.19
C VAL A 37 7.39 -42.02 12.73
N ALA A 38 6.22 -42.47 12.27
CA ALA A 38 5.59 -41.91 11.09
C ALA A 38 5.18 -40.48 11.43
N PHE A 39 6.05 -39.51 11.18
CA PHE A 39 5.66 -38.11 11.08
C PHE A 39 4.71 -37.99 9.90
N GLY A 40 3.41 -38.04 10.20
CA GLY A 40 2.37 -37.63 9.27
C GLY A 40 2.66 -36.20 8.83
N LEU A 41 3.05 -36.02 7.57
CA LEU A 41 2.92 -34.77 6.85
C LEU A 41 1.42 -34.54 6.62
N THR A 42 0.68 -34.24 7.69
CA THR A 42 -0.57 -33.48 7.55
C THR A 42 -0.14 -32.10 7.09
N SER A 43 -0.07 -31.94 5.76
CA SER A 43 0.00 -30.64 5.11
C SER A 43 -1.04 -29.74 5.77
N CYS A 44 -0.58 -28.77 6.55
CA CYS A 44 -1.41 -27.67 7.01
C CYS A 44 -1.93 -26.92 5.78
N GLN A 45 -3.08 -27.32 5.25
CA GLN A 45 -4.00 -26.40 4.61
C GLN A 45 -4.60 -25.52 5.71
N SER A 46 -3.79 -24.60 6.23
CA SER A 46 -4.35 -23.41 6.87
C SER A 46 -4.77 -22.48 5.75
N ASP A 47 -6.03 -22.04 5.77
CA ASP A 47 -6.54 -20.99 4.90
C ASP A 47 -5.64 -19.75 5.00
N LYS A 48 -4.64 -19.65 4.13
CA LYS A 48 -3.79 -18.48 4.05
C LYS A 48 -4.61 -17.37 3.45
N GLU A 49 -4.71 -16.24 4.14
CA GLU A 49 -5.31 -15.04 3.56
C GLU A 49 -4.63 -14.73 2.21
N PRO A 50 -5.41 -14.38 1.18
CA PRO A 50 -4.86 -14.11 -0.14
C PRO A 50 -3.91 -12.92 -0.07
N THR A 51 -2.75 -13.03 -0.73
CA THR A 51 -1.81 -11.92 -0.83
C THR A 51 -2.37 -10.83 -1.74
N GLN A 52 -1.79 -9.62 -1.69
CA GLN A 52 -2.12 -8.55 -2.64
C GLN A 52 -1.97 -9.01 -4.10
N GLN A 53 -0.91 -9.78 -4.42
CA GLN A 53 -0.74 -10.30 -5.77
C GLN A 53 -1.86 -11.28 -6.16
N ASP A 54 -2.31 -12.12 -5.23
CA ASP A 54 -3.43 -13.05 -5.46
C ASP A 54 -4.73 -12.28 -5.75
N ILE A 55 -5.03 -11.24 -4.97
CA ILE A 55 -6.23 -10.41 -5.14
C ILE A 55 -6.16 -9.65 -6.47
N VAL A 56 -5.04 -8.99 -6.76
CA VAL A 56 -4.85 -8.22 -8.00
C VAL A 56 -4.95 -9.13 -9.22
N LYS A 57 -4.28 -10.30 -9.19
CA LYS A 57 -4.34 -11.29 -10.27
C LYS A 57 -5.78 -11.76 -10.49
N LYS A 58 -6.51 -12.10 -9.42
CA LYS A 58 -7.91 -12.50 -9.52
C LYS A 58 -8.78 -11.40 -10.14
N ASN A 59 -8.64 -10.16 -9.66
CA ASN A 59 -9.43 -9.03 -10.15
C ASN A 59 -9.17 -8.73 -11.63
N VAL A 60 -7.90 -8.78 -12.07
CA VAL A 60 -7.58 -8.55 -13.49
C VAL A 60 -8.05 -9.72 -14.36
N GLU A 61 -8.02 -10.96 -13.87
CA GLU A 61 -8.58 -12.12 -14.57
C GLU A 61 -10.08 -12.01 -14.77
N GLU A 62 -10.82 -11.67 -13.72
CA GLU A 62 -12.28 -11.44 -13.77
C GLU A 62 -12.61 -10.27 -14.72
N TYR A 63 -11.76 -9.25 -14.76
CA TYR A 63 -11.91 -8.14 -15.70
C TYR A 63 -11.62 -8.55 -17.15
N LEU A 64 -10.55 -9.32 -17.41
CA LEU A 64 -10.04 -9.58 -18.76
C LEU A 64 -10.67 -10.76 -19.47
N LYS A 65 -10.85 -11.90 -18.79
CA LYS A 65 -11.32 -13.15 -19.42
C LYS A 65 -12.59 -12.96 -20.24
N PRO A 66 -13.64 -12.25 -19.77
CA PRO A 66 -14.85 -12.02 -20.55
C PRO A 66 -14.64 -11.19 -21.82
N LYS A 67 -13.51 -10.48 -21.94
CA LYS A 67 -13.15 -9.63 -23.08
C LYS A 67 -12.19 -10.33 -24.07
N MET A 68 -11.69 -11.52 -23.74
CA MET A 68 -10.80 -12.30 -24.61
C MET A 68 -11.59 -13.00 -25.71
N ASN A 69 -10.95 -13.26 -26.86
CA ASN A 69 -11.58 -14.02 -27.94
C ASN A 69 -11.84 -15.49 -27.54
N ASP A 70 -10.94 -16.06 -26.75
CA ASP A 70 -11.01 -17.43 -26.22
C ASP A 70 -10.62 -17.38 -24.73
N PRO A 71 -11.60 -17.21 -23.83
CA PRO A 71 -11.34 -17.09 -22.39
C PRO A 71 -10.66 -18.31 -21.76
N GLU A 72 -10.94 -19.52 -22.29
CA GLU A 72 -10.38 -20.79 -21.80
C GLU A 72 -8.90 -20.93 -22.13
N SER A 73 -8.41 -20.22 -23.15
CA SER A 73 -7.00 -20.19 -23.51
C SER A 73 -6.14 -19.30 -22.61
N TYR A 74 -6.73 -18.60 -21.64
CA TYR A 74 -6.02 -17.71 -20.73
C TYR A 74 -4.92 -18.42 -19.97
N GLU A 75 -3.73 -17.84 -20.01
CA GLU A 75 -2.56 -18.31 -19.28
C GLU A 75 -1.85 -17.10 -18.67
N PHE A 76 -1.84 -17.05 -17.34
CA PHE A 76 -1.10 -16.03 -16.60
C PHE A 76 0.41 -16.16 -16.85
N VAL A 77 1.09 -15.05 -17.11
CA VAL A 77 2.55 -15.03 -17.29
C VAL A 77 3.23 -14.26 -16.15
N GLU A 78 2.92 -12.98 -15.98
CA GLU A 78 3.57 -12.15 -14.96
C GLU A 78 2.63 -11.09 -14.39
N LEU A 79 2.83 -10.78 -13.10
CA LEU A 79 2.32 -9.60 -12.44
C LEU A 79 3.44 -9.02 -11.59
N LYS A 80 3.87 -7.80 -11.92
CA LYS A 80 4.99 -7.14 -11.25
C LYS A 80 4.60 -5.74 -10.83
N LEU A 81 4.63 -5.46 -9.54
CA LEU A 81 4.45 -4.10 -9.02
C LEU A 81 5.59 -3.22 -9.53
N THR A 82 5.26 -2.11 -10.18
CA THR A 82 6.23 -1.17 -10.75
C THR A 82 6.24 0.16 -10.03
N ASP A 83 5.09 0.62 -9.53
CA ASP A 83 4.97 1.93 -8.90
C ASP A 83 3.73 2.04 -7.99
N SER A 84 3.66 3.10 -7.20
CA SER A 84 2.49 3.50 -6.42
C SER A 84 2.35 5.03 -6.39
N VAL A 85 1.12 5.52 -6.52
CA VAL A 85 0.79 6.94 -6.28
C VAL A 85 0.30 7.06 -4.85
N LEU A 86 0.82 8.03 -4.09
CA LEU A 86 0.40 8.29 -2.71
C LEU A 86 -0.77 9.27 -2.66
N TYR A 87 -1.50 9.28 -1.53
CA TYR A 87 -2.50 10.33 -1.31
C TYR A 87 -1.89 11.74 -1.29
N SER A 88 -0.65 11.89 -0.80
CA SER A 88 0.09 13.16 -0.85
C SER A 88 0.36 13.64 -2.28
N ASP A 89 0.64 12.74 -3.22
CA ASP A 89 0.80 13.07 -4.63
C ASP A 89 -0.51 13.60 -5.21
N ASN A 90 -1.64 12.95 -4.89
CA ASN A 90 -2.96 13.39 -5.30
C ASN A 90 -3.34 14.76 -4.71
N VAL A 91 -3.04 15.00 -3.43
CA VAL A 91 -3.23 16.30 -2.77
C VAL A 91 -2.45 17.38 -3.51
N LYS A 92 -1.15 17.15 -3.74
CA LYS A 92 -0.27 18.08 -4.45
C LYS A 92 -0.82 18.38 -5.85
N TYR A 93 -1.18 17.35 -6.60
CA TYR A 93 -1.73 17.50 -7.94
C TYR A 93 -3.00 18.38 -7.96
N ARG A 94 -3.95 18.13 -7.06
CA ARG A 94 -5.18 18.93 -6.98
C ARG A 94 -4.92 20.35 -6.52
N LYS A 95 -4.01 20.54 -5.56
CA LYS A 95 -3.62 21.87 -5.07
C LYS A 95 -2.98 22.70 -6.18
N GLU A 96 -1.99 22.15 -6.88
CA GLU A 96 -1.32 22.82 -8.00
C GLU A 96 -2.28 23.20 -9.13
N TYR A 97 -3.30 22.37 -9.39
CA TYR A 97 -4.34 22.67 -10.37
C TYR A 97 -5.11 23.94 -9.97
N PHE A 98 -5.67 23.98 -8.75
CA PHE A 98 -6.44 25.15 -8.29
C PHE A 98 -5.57 26.40 -8.06
N GLU A 99 -4.31 26.24 -7.68
CA GLU A 99 -3.37 27.38 -7.58
C GLU A 99 -3.08 28.02 -8.95
N LYS A 100 -2.98 27.21 -10.01
CA LYS A 100 -2.83 27.71 -11.39
C LYS A 100 -4.08 28.47 -11.83
N ASP A 101 -5.26 27.91 -11.57
CA ASP A 101 -6.54 28.57 -11.87
C ASP A 101 -6.66 29.90 -11.10
N LEU A 102 -6.39 29.89 -9.79
CA LEU A 102 -6.40 31.11 -8.97
C LEU A 102 -5.46 32.20 -9.51
N LYS A 103 -4.25 31.80 -9.93
CA LYS A 103 -3.27 32.72 -10.51
C LYS A 103 -3.77 33.31 -11.82
N PHE A 104 -4.42 32.50 -12.66
CA PHE A 104 -5.02 32.94 -13.91
C PHE A 104 -6.12 33.97 -13.65
N GLU A 105 -7.08 33.65 -12.77
CA GLU A 105 -8.21 34.55 -12.47
C GLU A 105 -7.76 35.87 -11.83
N LYS A 106 -6.80 35.82 -10.89
CA LYS A 106 -6.19 37.05 -10.34
C LYS A 106 -5.47 37.87 -11.40
N GLY A 107 -4.90 37.23 -12.42
CA GLY A 107 -4.31 37.89 -13.58
C GLY A 107 -5.34 38.59 -14.46
N GLU A 108 -6.47 37.94 -14.72
CA GLU A 108 -7.60 38.53 -15.45
C GLU A 108 -8.22 39.71 -14.69
N LEU A 109 -8.37 39.60 -13.37
CA LEU A 109 -8.90 40.67 -12.52
C LEU A 109 -8.01 41.92 -12.60
N LYS A 110 -6.69 41.75 -12.41
CA LYS A 110 -5.72 42.84 -12.57
C LYS A 110 -5.78 43.50 -13.95
N ARG A 111 -6.07 42.71 -14.99
CA ARG A 111 -6.22 43.25 -16.36
C ARG A 111 -7.48 44.10 -16.49
N GLN A 112 -8.61 43.66 -15.92
CA GLN A 112 -9.84 44.45 -15.87
C GLN A 112 -9.64 45.77 -15.11
N GLU A 113 -8.95 45.75 -13.99
CA GLU A 113 -8.64 46.98 -13.23
C GLU A 113 -7.83 47.99 -14.06
N LYS A 114 -6.88 47.53 -14.88
CA LYS A 114 -6.13 48.41 -15.80
C LYS A 114 -7.01 48.99 -16.89
N TYR A 115 -7.92 48.20 -17.47
CA TYR A 115 -8.84 48.67 -18.52
C TYR A 115 -9.71 49.82 -18.06
N LYS A 116 -10.04 49.90 -16.76
CA LYS A 116 -10.78 51.04 -16.20
C LYS A 116 -10.18 52.39 -16.58
N ASN A 117 -8.85 52.48 -16.64
CA ASN A 117 -8.13 53.71 -16.94
C ASN A 117 -7.59 53.76 -18.37
N GLU A 118 -7.07 52.63 -18.88
CA GLU A 118 -6.34 52.59 -20.16
C GLU A 118 -7.25 52.35 -21.36
N PHE A 119 -8.28 51.50 -21.21
CA PHE A 119 -9.19 51.08 -22.28
C PHE A 119 -10.62 50.89 -21.75
N PRO A 120 -11.34 51.97 -21.40
CA PRO A 120 -12.63 51.85 -20.69
C PRO A 120 -13.69 51.03 -21.44
N SER A 121 -13.61 50.93 -22.77
CA SER A 121 -14.51 50.08 -23.57
C SER A 121 -14.31 48.57 -23.37
N MET A 122 -13.17 48.14 -22.81
CA MET A 122 -12.86 46.74 -22.47
C MET A 122 -13.10 46.42 -20.99
N TYR A 123 -13.40 47.43 -20.18
CA TYR A 123 -13.74 47.27 -18.78
C TYR A 123 -15.17 46.75 -18.61
N SER A 124 -15.36 45.76 -17.74
CA SER A 124 -16.67 45.21 -17.43
C SER A 124 -16.80 44.92 -15.93
N GLU A 125 -17.70 45.64 -15.26
CA GLU A 125 -18.03 45.40 -13.85
C GLU A 125 -18.63 44.00 -13.64
N GLU A 126 -19.43 43.53 -14.60
CA GLU A 126 -19.97 42.17 -14.58
C GLU A 126 -18.84 41.13 -14.62
N LYS A 127 -17.83 41.32 -15.50
CA LYS A 127 -16.66 40.43 -15.55
C LYS A 127 -15.90 40.45 -14.23
N ILE A 128 -15.70 41.62 -13.62
CA ILE A 128 -15.06 41.74 -12.30
C ILE A 128 -15.84 40.97 -11.23
N SER A 129 -17.17 41.11 -11.20
CA SER A 129 -18.01 40.40 -10.24
C SER A 129 -17.89 38.88 -10.41
N LYS A 130 -17.86 38.37 -11.65
CA LYS A 130 -17.67 36.94 -11.93
C LYS A 130 -16.28 36.46 -11.51
N LEU A 131 -15.24 37.22 -11.85
CA LEU A 131 -13.86 36.90 -11.47
C LEU A 131 -13.70 36.83 -9.95
N ASN A 132 -14.27 37.79 -9.21
CA ASN A 132 -14.23 37.78 -7.74
C ASN A 132 -14.94 36.56 -7.16
N ALA A 133 -16.12 36.20 -7.69
CA ALA A 133 -16.85 35.02 -7.24
C ALA A 133 -16.08 33.71 -7.51
N GLU A 134 -15.45 33.57 -8.69
CA GLU A 134 -14.63 32.40 -8.99
C GLU A 134 -13.34 32.36 -8.14
N ILE A 135 -12.69 33.51 -7.92
CA ILE A 135 -11.53 33.60 -7.01
C ILE A 135 -11.92 33.13 -5.60
N GLU A 136 -13.02 33.65 -5.04
CA GLU A 136 -13.48 33.27 -3.70
C GLU A 136 -13.78 31.77 -3.62
N LYS A 137 -14.40 31.21 -4.67
CA LYS A 137 -14.68 29.78 -4.76
C LYS A 137 -13.42 28.93 -4.83
N ILE A 138 -12.43 29.31 -5.64
CA ILE A 138 -11.15 28.60 -5.74
C ILE A 138 -10.40 28.68 -4.41
N GLU A 139 -10.39 29.84 -3.74
CA GLU A 139 -9.76 30.00 -2.42
C GLU A 139 -10.43 29.10 -1.36
N LYS A 140 -11.75 28.97 -1.38
CA LYS A 140 -12.47 28.01 -0.51
C LYS A 140 -12.08 26.56 -0.80
N ILE A 141 -11.99 26.17 -2.07
CA ILE A 141 -11.56 24.82 -2.47
C ILE A 141 -10.13 24.55 -1.97
N LEU A 142 -9.20 25.48 -2.16
CA LEU A 142 -7.82 25.34 -1.68
C LEU A 142 -7.75 25.19 -0.16
N SER A 143 -8.52 26.00 0.58
CA SER A 143 -8.60 25.90 2.04
C SER A 143 -9.12 24.55 2.50
N GLU A 144 -10.11 23.98 1.82
CA GLU A 144 -10.64 22.67 2.16
C GLU A 144 -9.71 21.52 1.75
N ILE A 145 -8.97 21.65 0.65
CA ILE A 145 -7.88 20.73 0.31
C ILE A 145 -6.82 20.73 1.42
N ASP A 146 -6.45 21.90 1.94
CA ASP A 146 -5.49 22.02 3.04
C ASP A 146 -6.01 21.39 4.35
N ARG A 147 -7.30 21.58 4.65
CA ARG A 147 -7.96 20.92 5.78
C ARG A 147 -7.91 19.39 5.62
N LEU A 148 -8.36 18.85 4.48
CA LEU A 148 -8.34 17.42 4.21
C LEU A 148 -6.91 16.84 4.22
N SER A 149 -5.94 17.57 3.67
CA SER A 149 -4.53 17.19 3.72
C SER A 149 -4.01 17.09 5.16
N THR A 150 -4.43 18.01 6.03
CA THR A 150 -4.06 17.99 7.45
C THR A 150 -4.72 16.80 8.17
N GLU A 151 -5.99 16.52 7.87
CA GLU A 151 -6.74 15.40 8.43
C GLU A 151 -6.22 14.03 8.01
N LEU A 152 -5.61 13.93 6.83
CA LEU A 152 -4.95 12.70 6.40
C LEU A 152 -3.79 12.31 7.32
N GLY A 153 -3.02 13.29 7.81
CA GLY A 153 -1.85 13.05 8.65
C GLY A 153 -0.92 12.00 8.04
N ASP A 154 -0.57 10.98 8.82
CA ASP A 154 0.31 9.88 8.37
C ASP A 154 -0.25 9.08 7.20
N LYS A 155 -1.59 9.05 7.03
CA LYS A 155 -2.23 8.37 5.90
C LYS A 155 -1.93 9.03 4.57
N ALA A 156 -1.39 10.25 4.55
CA ALA A 156 -0.93 10.89 3.31
C ALA A 156 0.14 10.04 2.60
N ASN A 157 0.90 9.24 3.35
CA ASN A 157 1.92 8.33 2.81
C ASN A 157 1.36 6.96 2.40
N ASN A 158 0.05 6.74 2.54
CA ASN A 158 -0.57 5.50 2.06
C ASN A 158 -0.76 5.57 0.54
N PRO A 159 -0.65 4.44 -0.17
CA PRO A 159 -0.97 4.37 -1.58
C PRO A 159 -2.44 4.71 -1.85
N ALA A 160 -2.66 5.60 -2.81
CA ALA A 160 -3.94 5.86 -3.44
C ALA A 160 -4.17 4.95 -4.65
N SER A 161 -3.10 4.47 -5.28
CA SER A 161 -3.17 3.46 -6.33
C SER A 161 -1.84 2.72 -6.50
N TYR A 162 -1.90 1.57 -7.16
CA TYR A 162 -0.73 0.80 -7.55
C TYR A 162 -0.69 0.64 -9.05
N THR A 163 0.51 0.63 -9.62
CA THR A 163 0.75 0.34 -11.03
C THR A 163 1.56 -0.94 -11.16
N TYR A 164 1.12 -1.83 -12.02
CA TYR A 164 1.76 -3.10 -12.31
C TYR A 164 2.04 -3.25 -13.79
N TYR A 165 3.12 -3.96 -14.09
CA TYR A 165 3.27 -4.66 -15.34
C TYR A 165 2.52 -5.99 -15.26
N TYR A 166 1.68 -6.29 -16.24
CA TYR A 166 0.89 -7.50 -16.29
C TYR A 166 0.97 -8.15 -17.67
N SER A 167 1.23 -9.45 -17.72
CA SER A 167 1.30 -10.19 -18.98
C SER A 167 0.54 -11.50 -18.92
N LEU A 168 -0.07 -11.86 -20.06
CA LEU A 168 -0.85 -13.08 -20.23
C LEU A 168 -0.65 -13.64 -21.63
N ARG A 169 -0.91 -14.94 -21.81
CA ARG A 169 -1.08 -15.54 -23.12
C ARG A 169 -2.53 -15.96 -23.35
N GLY A 170 -2.97 -15.87 -24.59
CA GLY A 170 -4.30 -16.33 -25.01
C GLY A 170 -4.37 -16.49 -26.52
N ASN A 171 -5.37 -17.22 -27.00
CA ASN A 171 -5.63 -17.38 -28.42
C ASN A 171 -6.29 -16.11 -28.98
N ASN A 172 -5.79 -15.64 -30.10
CA ASN A 172 -6.42 -14.56 -30.86
C ASN A 172 -7.60 -15.08 -31.70
N LYS A 173 -8.26 -14.20 -32.47
CA LYS A 173 -9.38 -14.56 -33.36
C LYS A 173 -9.06 -15.64 -34.41
N LEU A 174 -7.78 -15.86 -34.71
CA LEU A 174 -7.30 -16.85 -35.68
C LEU A 174 -6.84 -18.15 -35.01
N GLY A 175 -7.02 -18.29 -33.69
CA GLY A 175 -6.59 -19.47 -32.93
C GLY A 175 -5.09 -19.54 -32.63
N ALA A 176 -4.32 -18.50 -32.96
CA ALA A 176 -2.90 -18.45 -32.62
C ALA A 176 -2.70 -17.95 -31.18
N LYS A 177 -1.82 -18.62 -30.43
CA LYS A 177 -1.44 -18.21 -29.07
C LYS A 177 -0.55 -16.97 -29.12
N VAL A 178 -0.96 -15.89 -28.46
CA VAL A 178 -0.28 -14.59 -28.44
C VAL A 178 0.02 -14.18 -27.00
N LEU A 179 1.20 -13.58 -26.78
CA LEU A 179 1.54 -12.88 -25.53
C LEU A 179 1.01 -11.45 -25.60
N SER A 180 0.24 -11.03 -24.59
CA SER A 180 -0.25 -9.66 -24.44
C SER A 180 0.29 -9.07 -23.14
N GLU A 181 0.70 -7.82 -23.20
CA GLU A 181 1.37 -7.10 -22.12
C GLU A 181 0.61 -5.80 -21.86
N TYR A 182 0.40 -5.48 -20.58
CA TYR A 182 -0.42 -4.38 -20.14
C TYR A 182 0.21 -3.65 -18.95
N ILE A 183 -0.15 -2.38 -18.82
CA ILE A 183 0.02 -1.58 -17.62
C ILE A 183 -1.31 -1.58 -16.88
N LEU A 184 -1.33 -2.21 -15.71
CA LEU A 184 -2.50 -2.32 -14.85
C LEU A 184 -2.41 -1.29 -13.72
N GLN A 185 -3.47 -0.51 -13.52
CA GLN A 185 -3.60 0.38 -12.36
C GLN A 185 -4.77 -0.06 -11.48
N THR A 186 -4.55 -0.15 -10.17
CA THR A 186 -5.56 -0.60 -9.21
C THR A 186 -5.84 0.42 -8.12
N SER A 187 -7.02 0.32 -7.51
CA SER A 187 -7.28 0.95 -6.21
C SER A 187 -6.35 0.38 -5.14
N PRO A 188 -6.23 1.05 -3.98
CA PRO A 188 -5.44 0.52 -2.89
C PRO A 188 -6.22 -0.58 -2.17
N ALA A 189 -5.63 -1.10 -1.09
CA ALA A 189 -6.28 -2.07 -0.24
C ALA A 189 -7.65 -1.57 0.29
N PRO A 190 -8.58 -2.47 0.62
CA PRO A 190 -8.44 -3.94 0.54
C PRO A 190 -8.85 -4.53 -0.81
N ASP A 191 -9.48 -3.76 -1.70
CA ASP A 191 -10.22 -4.31 -2.83
C ASP A 191 -9.40 -4.41 -4.12
N PHE A 192 -8.37 -3.58 -4.30
CA PHE A 192 -7.49 -3.58 -5.48
C PHE A 192 -8.25 -3.65 -6.82
N LYS A 193 -9.37 -2.92 -6.92
CA LYS A 193 -10.20 -2.85 -8.11
C LYS A 193 -9.36 -2.36 -9.29
N VAL A 194 -9.56 -2.97 -10.46
CA VAL A 194 -8.97 -2.51 -11.72
C VAL A 194 -9.54 -1.12 -12.04
N LEU A 195 -8.68 -0.11 -12.04
CA LEU A 195 -9.03 1.26 -12.42
C LEU A 195 -8.78 1.49 -13.91
N ASN A 196 -7.67 0.94 -14.40
CA ASN A 196 -7.24 1.08 -15.78
C ASN A 196 -6.41 -0.13 -16.20
N LEU A 197 -6.49 -0.48 -17.48
CA LEU A 197 -5.65 -1.48 -18.11
C LEU A 197 -5.29 -0.97 -19.50
N ALA A 198 -4.04 -0.58 -19.68
CA ALA A 198 -3.55 0.08 -20.89
C ALA A 198 -2.48 -0.76 -21.59
N ASP A 199 -2.41 -0.66 -22.92
CA ASP A 199 -1.34 -1.30 -23.72
C ASP A 199 -0.11 -0.40 -23.88
N ASN A 200 -0.22 0.88 -23.51
CA ASN A 200 0.84 1.86 -23.59
C ASN A 200 0.85 2.83 -22.39
N LYS A 201 2.00 3.48 -22.18
CA LYS A 201 2.21 4.40 -21.05
C LYS A 201 1.43 5.70 -21.17
N ASP A 202 1.07 6.13 -22.37
CA ASP A 202 0.39 7.41 -22.58
C ASP A 202 -1.11 7.35 -22.20
N GLN A 203 -1.63 6.14 -22.02
CA GLN A 203 -3.00 5.86 -21.59
C GLN A 203 -3.14 5.63 -20.08
N ILE A 204 -2.07 5.79 -19.30
CA ILE A 204 -2.15 5.64 -17.83
C ILE A 204 -2.82 6.86 -17.20
N LEU A 205 -3.57 6.62 -16.13
CA LEU A 205 -4.11 7.67 -15.28
C LEU A 205 -2.97 8.22 -14.41
N LEU A 206 -2.69 9.52 -14.52
CA LEU A 206 -1.56 10.14 -13.82
C LEU A 206 -1.71 10.11 -12.29
N ASN A 207 -2.93 10.35 -11.80
CA ASN A 207 -3.27 10.39 -10.38
C ASN A 207 -4.60 9.65 -10.16
N PRO A 208 -4.57 8.30 -10.23
CA PRO A 208 -5.76 7.47 -10.08
C PRO A 208 -6.19 7.46 -8.62
N ASN A 209 -7.52 7.47 -8.43
CA ASN A 209 -8.17 7.78 -7.17
C ASN A 209 -7.80 9.16 -6.64
N GLU A 210 -8.71 9.78 -5.91
CA GLU A 210 -8.44 11.08 -5.30
C GLU A 210 -7.82 10.83 -3.92
N PHE A 211 -8.16 11.66 -2.94
CA PHE A 211 -7.87 11.39 -1.54
C PHE A 211 -9.16 11.43 -0.73
N PRO A 212 -9.24 10.73 0.41
CA PRO A 212 -10.43 10.68 1.25
C PRO A 212 -11.09 12.05 1.47
N GLY A 213 -12.40 12.14 1.23
CA GLY A 213 -13.21 13.35 1.43
C GLY A 213 -13.17 14.37 0.28
N TYR A 214 -12.24 14.26 -0.66
CA TYR A 214 -12.13 15.24 -1.76
C TYR A 214 -13.36 15.22 -2.68
N ARG A 215 -13.86 14.04 -3.04
CA ARG A 215 -14.99 13.91 -3.97
C ARG A 215 -16.25 14.54 -3.40
N GLU A 216 -16.53 14.29 -2.13
CA GLU A 216 -17.67 14.80 -1.39
C GLU A 216 -17.57 16.31 -1.22
N MET A 217 -16.38 16.82 -0.93
CA MET A 217 -16.09 18.25 -0.88
C MET A 217 -16.39 18.92 -2.23
N ILE A 218 -15.84 18.39 -3.33
CA ILE A 218 -16.05 18.95 -4.67
C ILE A 218 -17.53 18.93 -5.07
N LYS A 219 -18.25 17.82 -4.81
CA LYS A 219 -19.70 17.74 -5.09
C LYS A 219 -20.48 18.83 -4.35
N THR A 220 -20.18 19.01 -3.08
CA THR A 220 -20.83 20.03 -2.24
C THR A 220 -20.54 21.45 -2.75
N MET A 221 -19.31 21.71 -3.19
CA MET A 221 -18.88 23.04 -3.63
C MET A 221 -19.29 23.39 -5.07
N LEU A 222 -19.41 22.38 -5.94
CA LEU A 222 -19.70 22.58 -7.36
C LEU A 222 -21.15 22.22 -7.73
N GLY A 223 -21.93 21.64 -6.82
CA GLY A 223 -23.36 21.37 -7.00
C GLY A 223 -23.65 20.15 -7.89
N TYR A 224 -22.86 19.08 -7.77
CA TYR A 224 -23.06 17.81 -8.48
C TYR A 224 -23.75 16.73 -7.62
#